data_AF-A0A2E1KP22-F1
#
_entry.id   AF-A0A2E1KP22-F1
#
_cell.length_a   1.000
_cell.length_b   1.000
_cell.length_c   1.000
_cell.angle_alpha   90.00
_cell.angle_beta   90.00
_cell.angle_gamma   90.00
#
_symmetry.space_group_name_H-M   'P 1'
#
loop_
_entity.id
_entity.type
_entity.pdbx_description
1 polymer ?
#
loop_
_entity_poly.entity_id
_entity_poly.type
_entity_poly.pdbx_seq_one_letter_code
_entity_poly.pdbx_strand_id
1 'polypeptide(L)'
;MPSCVFLPRFGAQAVALSCWLAAITNHAADPPPTPFTDRAVAQVRRQADHLARGNRSVAAEFFSSLATANFVQSRLSSLNYSVLSATKQKLPSSVEECLRLNAGICGNHVAAFLEIARRLDLRARPVEFYFRGAQPETNHSHICVEVFYGDRWRLFDITWGSYFRRPDGALDDLADIAALRADRRSRAWAITNQSDLWYQQWKASGLDPLEYLDDPRVDILRGRRGTIHLEPAERKGGRVVYRPLHQPNFVGCNRADRDYGALTVDLVTPPADATVAHLEVLGLAGVGDLVLTVGAQRIAVPFTELVSGQTRTIPFARPLGKQTVRLQATPRAPGGVAYLVFRTITLETR
;
A
#
# COMPACT_ATOMS: atom_id res chain seq x y z
N MET A 1 24.90 4.73 3.34
CA MET A 1 23.69 5.01 2.55
C MET A 1 22.53 4.54 3.40
N PRO A 2 21.55 5.36 3.81
CA PRO A 2 20.60 4.89 4.81
C PRO A 2 19.47 4.11 4.12
N SER A 3 19.84 2.95 3.56
CA SER A 3 19.12 1.71 3.84
C SER A 3 19.04 1.57 5.35
N CYS A 4 17.95 1.04 5.91
CA CYS A 4 17.86 0.72 7.33
C CYS A 4 19.14 0.00 7.81
N VAL A 5 20.02 0.74 8.50
CA VAL A 5 21.21 0.18 9.15
C VAL A 5 20.75 -0.43 10.46
N PHE A 6 20.65 -1.75 10.47
CA PHE A 6 20.58 -2.58 11.67
C PHE A 6 21.92 -2.61 12.40
N LEU A 7 21.90 -2.86 13.72
CA LEU A 7 22.89 -3.62 14.52
C LEU A 7 22.30 -3.88 15.93
N PRO A 8 22.70 -4.92 16.71
CA PRO A 8 22.93 -6.35 16.39
C PRO A 8 22.17 -7.33 17.35
N ARG A 9 22.29 -8.64 17.04
CA ARG A 9 21.83 -9.85 17.78
C ARG A 9 22.12 -9.84 19.29
N PHE A 10 21.20 -10.36 20.12
CA PHE A 10 21.46 -11.27 21.26
C PHE A 10 20.19 -11.97 21.76
N GLY A 11 20.32 -13.26 22.10
CA GLY A 11 19.59 -13.90 23.21
C GLY A 11 18.25 -14.59 22.91
N ALA A 12 18.30 -15.91 22.73
CA ALA A 12 17.14 -16.78 22.88
C ALA A 12 16.66 -16.83 24.34
N GLN A 13 15.37 -16.65 24.59
CA GLN A 13 14.67 -17.25 25.73
C GLN A 13 13.25 -17.66 25.33
N ALA A 14 12.96 -18.94 25.53
CA ALA A 14 11.64 -19.52 25.45
C ALA A 14 10.80 -19.05 26.65
N VAL A 15 9.54 -18.66 26.42
CA VAL A 15 8.53 -18.60 27.48
C VAL A 15 7.23 -19.21 26.97
N ALA A 16 6.66 -20.02 27.85
CA ALA A 16 5.62 -21.01 27.68
C ALA A 16 4.27 -20.51 27.13
N LEU A 17 3.63 -21.46 26.43
CA LEU A 17 2.19 -21.53 26.17
C LEU A 17 1.39 -21.35 27.46
N SER A 18 0.35 -20.52 27.43
CA SER A 18 -0.76 -20.61 28.38
C SER A 18 -2.06 -20.28 27.65
N CYS A 19 -2.85 -21.33 27.45
CA CYS A 19 -4.19 -21.30 26.87
C CYS A 19 -5.14 -20.48 27.74
N TRP A 20 -5.81 -19.50 27.15
CA TRP A 20 -7.04 -18.93 27.69
C TRP A 20 -8.17 -19.16 26.69
N LEU A 21 -9.05 -20.11 27.02
CA LEU A 21 -10.37 -20.26 26.43
C LEU A 21 -11.26 -19.16 27.03
N ALA A 22 -11.46 -18.08 26.29
CA ALA A 22 -12.55 -17.14 26.54
C ALA A 22 -13.58 -17.28 25.42
N ALA A 23 -14.80 -17.64 25.80
CA ALA A 23 -15.96 -17.64 24.92
C ALA A 23 -16.16 -16.22 24.36
N ILE A 24 -15.99 -16.06 23.04
CA ILE A 24 -16.24 -14.80 22.36
C ILE A 24 -17.74 -14.70 22.11
N THR A 25 -18.44 -14.04 23.02
CA THR A 25 -19.71 -13.40 22.69
C THR A 25 -19.40 -12.27 21.72
N ASN A 26 -19.80 -12.40 20.46
CA ASN A 26 -19.72 -11.35 19.45
C ASN A 26 -20.69 -10.21 19.83
N HIS A 27 -20.26 -9.34 20.74
CA HIS A 27 -20.66 -7.94 20.72
C HIS A 27 -19.52 -7.20 20.07
N ALA A 28 -19.76 -6.68 18.86
CA ALA A 28 -18.85 -5.70 18.27
C ALA A 28 -18.80 -4.52 19.25
N ALA A 29 -17.70 -4.40 19.98
CA ALA A 29 -17.48 -3.26 20.85
C ALA A 29 -17.60 -1.98 20.01
N ASP A 30 -18.25 -0.96 20.56
CA ASP A 30 -18.29 0.34 19.91
C ASP A 30 -16.87 0.79 19.54
N PRO A 31 -16.68 1.37 18.35
CA PRO A 31 -15.36 1.84 17.96
C PRO A 31 -14.86 2.84 18.99
N PRO A 32 -13.56 2.78 19.35
CA PRO A 32 -13.01 3.70 20.33
C PRO A 32 -13.20 5.15 19.87
N PRO A 33 -13.42 6.10 20.80
CA PRO A 33 -13.66 7.49 20.46
C PRO A 33 -12.47 8.09 19.69
N THR A 34 -12.76 8.96 18.71
CA THR A 34 -11.75 9.58 17.83
C THR A 34 -11.70 11.12 17.91
N PRO A 35 -11.59 11.73 19.11
CA PRO A 35 -11.71 13.18 19.28
C PRO A 35 -10.68 14.01 18.51
N PHE A 36 -9.46 13.51 18.29
CA PHE A 36 -8.47 14.20 17.45
C PHE A 36 -8.88 14.17 15.98
N THR A 37 -9.38 13.03 15.50
CA THR A 37 -9.93 12.90 14.13
C THR A 37 -11.18 13.75 13.92
N ASP A 38 -12.10 13.79 14.89
CA ASP A 38 -13.32 14.60 14.80
C ASP A 38 -13.02 16.10 14.73
N ARG A 39 -12.06 16.56 15.54
CA ARG A 39 -11.57 17.95 15.47
C ARG A 39 -10.90 18.27 14.14
N ALA A 40 -10.14 17.32 13.58
CA ALA A 40 -9.52 17.47 12.26
C ALA A 40 -10.58 17.67 11.17
N VAL A 41 -11.60 16.81 11.13
CA VAL A 41 -12.71 16.92 10.16
C VAL A 41 -13.42 18.26 10.28
N ALA A 42 -13.77 18.67 11.51
CA ALA A 42 -14.45 19.94 11.74
C ALA A 42 -13.60 21.14 11.28
N GLN A 43 -12.29 21.12 11.51
CA GLN A 43 -11.38 22.17 11.06
C GLN A 43 -11.25 22.21 9.54
N VAL A 44 -11.02 21.06 8.91
CA VAL A 44 -10.88 20.96 7.45
C VAL A 44 -12.16 21.44 6.76
N ARG A 45 -13.33 21.01 7.25
CA ARG A 45 -14.63 21.46 6.71
C ARG A 45 -14.75 22.98 6.72
N ARG A 46 -14.44 23.63 7.85
CA ARG A 46 -14.50 25.11 7.95
C ARG A 46 -13.58 25.81 6.95
N GLN A 47 -12.36 25.30 6.76
CA GLN A 47 -11.40 25.87 5.82
C GLN A 47 -11.86 25.69 4.36
N ALA A 48 -12.28 24.48 4.01
CA ALA A 48 -12.77 24.15 2.68
C ALA A 48 -14.03 24.97 2.32
N ASP A 49 -15.01 25.04 3.22
CA ASP A 49 -16.24 25.82 3.03
C ASP A 49 -15.95 27.32 2.86
N HIS A 50 -14.99 27.85 3.62
CA HIS A 50 -14.60 29.25 3.50
C HIS A 50 -14.02 29.56 2.11
N LEU A 51 -13.11 28.71 1.62
CA LEU A 51 -12.49 28.88 0.30
C LEU A 51 -13.50 28.66 -0.84
N ALA A 52 -14.33 27.61 -0.75
CA ALA A 52 -15.33 27.29 -1.76
C ALA A 52 -16.37 28.41 -1.94
N ARG A 53 -16.79 29.08 -0.85
CA ARG A 53 -17.69 30.24 -0.94
C ARG A 53 -17.12 31.40 -1.74
N GLY A 54 -15.80 31.60 -1.68
CA GLY A 54 -15.10 32.69 -2.36
C GLY A 54 -14.76 32.41 -3.83
N ASN A 55 -14.83 31.15 -4.29
CA ASN A 55 -14.39 30.77 -5.63
C ASN A 55 -15.25 29.64 -6.22
N ARG A 56 -16.29 30.02 -6.97
CA ARG A 56 -17.23 29.07 -7.60
C ARG A 56 -16.70 28.41 -8.87
N SER A 57 -15.59 28.88 -9.44
CA SER A 57 -14.99 28.30 -10.66
C SER A 57 -14.06 27.12 -10.37
N VAL A 58 -13.88 26.76 -9.11
CA VAL A 58 -13.00 25.68 -8.64
C VAL A 58 -13.86 24.67 -7.89
N ALA A 59 -13.63 23.37 -8.12
CA ALA A 59 -14.36 22.30 -7.45
C ALA A 59 -14.26 22.38 -5.91
N ALA A 60 -15.37 22.21 -5.21
CA ALA A 60 -15.38 22.21 -3.73
C ALA A 60 -14.57 21.04 -3.16
N GLU A 61 -14.54 19.92 -3.88
CA GLU A 61 -13.74 18.74 -3.57
C GLU A 61 -12.24 19.03 -3.67
N PHE A 62 -11.80 19.92 -4.57
CA PHE A 62 -10.41 20.35 -4.61
C PHE A 62 -10.04 21.09 -3.32
N PHE A 63 -10.85 22.06 -2.88
CA PHE A 63 -10.59 22.76 -1.62
C PHE A 63 -10.61 21.82 -0.41
N SER A 64 -11.55 20.87 -0.37
CA SER A 64 -11.64 19.88 0.69
C SER A 64 -10.42 18.94 0.69
N SER A 65 -9.97 18.50 -0.49
CA SER A 65 -8.79 17.66 -0.66
C SER A 65 -7.52 18.40 -0.24
N LEU A 66 -7.33 19.62 -0.72
CA LEU A 66 -6.14 20.43 -0.41
C LEU A 66 -6.11 20.81 1.08
N ALA A 67 -7.25 21.20 1.67
CA ALA A 67 -7.33 21.48 3.10
C ALA A 67 -7.03 20.24 3.94
N THR A 68 -7.51 19.05 3.51
CA THR A 68 -7.19 17.78 4.18
C THR A 68 -5.69 17.48 4.07
N ALA A 69 -5.10 17.58 2.87
CA ALA A 69 -3.68 17.34 2.64
C ALA A 69 -2.80 18.26 3.50
N ASN A 70 -3.09 19.56 3.48
CA ASN A 70 -2.39 20.56 4.27
C ASN A 70 -2.55 20.32 5.77
N PHE A 71 -3.76 19.99 6.24
CA PHE A 71 -3.99 19.67 7.64
C PHE A 71 -3.12 18.49 8.08
N VAL A 72 -3.16 17.38 7.33
CA VAL A 72 -2.39 16.18 7.66
C VAL A 72 -0.89 16.48 7.63
N GLN A 73 -0.39 17.11 6.57
CA GLN A 73 1.03 17.42 6.44
C GLN A 73 1.52 18.38 7.55
N SER A 74 0.70 19.33 7.97
CA SER A 74 1.06 20.28 9.04
C SER A 74 1.04 19.67 10.45
N ARG A 75 0.48 18.47 10.62
CA ARG A 75 0.29 17.83 11.93
C ARG A 75 1.04 16.52 12.09
N LEU A 76 1.07 15.69 11.06
CA LEU A 76 1.83 14.44 11.08
C LEU A 76 3.22 14.71 10.50
N SER A 77 4.24 14.36 11.27
CA SER A 77 5.63 14.48 10.86
C SER A 77 6.32 13.12 10.81
N SER A 78 6.91 12.81 9.65
CA SER A 78 7.79 11.65 9.48
C SER A 78 9.10 11.80 10.25
N LEU A 79 9.56 13.03 10.47
CA LEU A 79 10.69 13.30 11.35
C LEU A 79 10.34 12.95 12.81
N ASN A 80 9.17 13.36 13.31
CA ASN A 80 8.73 12.98 14.66
C ASN A 80 8.61 11.46 14.80
N TYR A 81 8.06 10.78 13.79
CA TYR A 81 8.02 9.31 13.77
C TYR A 81 9.43 8.71 13.86
N SER A 82 10.38 9.23 13.08
CA SER A 82 11.78 8.79 13.11
C SER A 82 12.42 9.00 14.49
N VAL A 83 12.15 10.12 15.16
CA VAL A 83 12.62 10.41 16.51
C VAL A 83 12.03 9.42 17.53
N LEU A 84 10.73 9.14 17.47
CA LEU A 84 10.09 8.13 18.33
C LEU A 84 10.73 6.74 18.11
N SER A 85 10.98 6.37 16.86
CA SER A 85 11.62 5.10 16.51
C SER A 85 13.05 5.03 17.06
N ALA A 86 13.85 6.08 16.85
CA ALA A 86 15.24 6.13 17.32
C ALA A 86 15.34 6.09 18.86
N THR A 87 14.36 6.67 19.54
CA THR A 87 14.25 6.68 21.02
C THR A 87 13.50 5.46 21.56
N LYS A 88 13.18 4.46 20.72
CA LYS A 88 12.47 3.22 21.08
C LYS A 88 11.13 3.46 21.79
N GLN A 89 10.46 4.57 21.49
CA GLN A 89 9.13 4.87 21.99
C GLN A 89 8.06 4.14 21.18
N LYS A 90 6.85 4.01 21.73
CA LYS A 90 5.70 3.41 21.02
C LYS A 90 5.38 4.24 19.78
N LEU A 91 5.41 3.58 18.62
CA LEU A 91 5.00 4.17 17.34
C LEU A 91 3.47 4.19 17.22
N PRO A 92 2.89 5.23 16.61
CA PRO A 92 1.45 5.31 16.43
C PRO A 92 0.96 4.20 15.49
N SER A 93 -0.10 3.52 15.91
CA SER A 93 -0.70 2.37 15.22
C SER A 93 -2.07 2.65 14.62
N SER A 94 -2.63 3.84 14.89
CA SER A 94 -3.92 4.30 14.37
C SER A 94 -3.87 5.77 13.96
N VAL A 95 -4.83 6.20 13.14
CA VAL A 95 -4.98 7.62 12.75
C VAL A 95 -5.09 8.52 13.98
N GLU A 96 -5.85 8.09 14.99
CA GLU A 96 -6.05 8.82 16.23
C GLU A 96 -4.73 8.97 17.01
N GLU A 97 -3.93 7.90 17.11
CA GLU A 97 -2.61 7.97 17.73
C GLU A 97 -1.64 8.86 16.93
N CYS A 98 -1.69 8.81 15.59
CA CYS A 98 -0.88 9.68 14.73
C CYS A 98 -1.18 11.16 14.96
N LEU A 99 -2.47 11.52 15.01
CA LEU A 99 -2.90 12.90 15.28
C LEU A 99 -2.57 13.35 16.70
N ARG A 100 -2.68 12.45 17.69
CA ARG A 100 -2.32 12.74 19.08
C ARG A 100 -0.81 12.95 19.25
N LEU A 101 0.00 12.14 18.59
CA LEU A 101 1.47 12.15 18.71
C LEU A 101 2.15 13.07 17.68
N ASN A 102 1.40 13.65 16.74
CA ASN A 102 1.93 14.44 15.62
C ASN A 102 3.02 13.69 14.84
N ALA A 103 2.84 12.38 14.67
CA ALA A 103 3.85 11.48 14.12
C ALA A 103 3.23 10.49 13.13
N GLY A 104 3.89 10.29 11.99
CA GLY A 104 3.48 9.32 10.99
C GLY A 104 4.44 9.25 9.81
N ILE A 105 4.50 8.08 9.15
CA ILE A 105 5.15 7.92 7.85
C ILE A 105 4.11 7.98 6.71
N CYS A 106 4.53 7.80 5.46
CA CYS A 106 3.66 7.88 4.28
C CYS A 106 2.34 7.11 4.42
N GLY A 107 2.39 5.87 4.91
CA GLY A 107 1.20 5.06 5.19
C GLY A 107 0.25 5.68 6.24
N ASN A 108 0.80 6.28 7.30
CA ASN A 108 -0.01 6.97 8.31
C ASN A 108 -0.63 8.27 7.78
N HIS A 109 0.12 9.03 6.98
CA HIS A 109 -0.38 10.27 6.36
C HIS A 109 -1.56 9.96 5.44
N VAL A 110 -1.43 8.93 4.59
CA VAL A 110 -2.51 8.49 3.70
C VAL A 110 -3.68 7.92 4.48
N ALA A 111 -3.45 7.14 5.55
CA ALA A 111 -4.54 6.64 6.40
C ALA A 111 -5.33 7.79 7.05
N ALA A 112 -4.64 8.82 7.57
CA ALA A 112 -5.27 9.99 8.15
C ALA A 112 -6.07 10.78 7.11
N PHE A 113 -5.49 11.00 5.92
CA PHE A 113 -6.18 11.65 4.82
C PHE A 113 -7.46 10.91 4.44
N LEU A 114 -7.39 9.58 4.22
CA LEU A 114 -8.53 8.79 3.77
C LEU A 114 -9.64 8.74 4.83
N GLU A 115 -9.30 8.71 6.12
CA GLU A 115 -10.30 8.73 7.19
C GLU A 115 -11.01 10.10 7.29
N ILE A 116 -10.28 11.20 7.15
CA ILE A 116 -10.88 12.55 7.08
C ILE A 116 -11.73 12.70 5.83
N ALA A 117 -11.19 12.32 4.66
CA ALA A 117 -11.87 12.36 3.37
C ALA A 117 -13.20 11.60 3.41
N ARG A 118 -13.23 10.39 3.99
CA ARG A 118 -14.45 9.61 4.18
C ARG A 118 -15.50 10.34 5.02
N ARG A 119 -15.10 11.02 6.11
CA ARG A 119 -16.01 11.81 6.97
C ARG A 119 -16.44 13.15 6.34
N LEU A 120 -15.80 13.54 5.25
CA LEU A 120 -16.16 14.68 4.41
C LEU A 120 -16.88 14.26 3.11
N ASP A 121 -17.22 12.97 2.96
CA ASP A 121 -17.84 12.41 1.77
C ASP A 121 -17.04 12.60 0.47
N LEU A 122 -15.71 12.67 0.59
CA LEU A 122 -14.82 12.70 -0.57
C LEU A 122 -14.56 11.27 -1.06
N ARG A 123 -14.80 11.04 -2.36
CA ARG A 123 -14.41 9.80 -3.03
C ARG A 123 -12.90 9.79 -3.26
N ALA A 124 -12.18 9.06 -2.41
CA ALA A 124 -10.72 8.97 -2.44
C ALA A 124 -10.25 7.51 -2.37
N ARG A 125 -9.07 7.23 -2.94
CA ARG A 125 -8.42 5.91 -2.90
C ARG A 125 -6.91 6.04 -2.72
N PRO A 126 -6.24 5.06 -2.09
CA PRO A 126 -4.78 5.03 -2.04
C PRO A 126 -4.18 4.76 -3.41
N VAL A 127 -3.01 5.32 -3.66
CA VAL A 127 -2.12 4.91 -4.77
C VAL A 127 -0.79 4.50 -4.17
N GLU A 128 -0.43 3.24 -4.34
CA GLU A 128 0.75 2.64 -3.75
C GLU A 128 1.81 2.36 -4.82
N PHE A 129 3.05 2.63 -4.47
CA PHE A 129 4.22 2.47 -5.32
C PHE A 129 5.17 1.48 -4.65
N TYR A 130 5.54 0.42 -5.37
CA TYR A 130 6.48 -0.57 -4.89
C TYR A 130 7.66 -0.64 -5.85
N PHE A 131 8.78 -0.09 -5.41
CA PHE A 131 10.00 0.00 -6.20
C PHE A 131 10.77 -1.30 -6.09
N ARG A 132 11.15 -1.86 -7.24
CA ARG A 132 11.96 -3.07 -7.31
C ARG A 132 13.42 -2.69 -7.43
N GLY A 133 14.14 -2.87 -6.33
CA GLY A 133 15.58 -2.64 -6.27
C GLY A 133 16.35 -3.64 -7.12
N ALA A 134 17.68 -3.50 -7.22
CA ALA A 134 18.52 -4.47 -7.92
C ALA A 134 18.40 -5.88 -7.30
N GLN A 135 18.09 -5.94 -6.01
CA GLN A 135 17.78 -7.14 -5.24
C GLN A 135 16.57 -6.87 -4.34
N PRO A 136 15.78 -7.90 -3.97
CA PRO A 136 14.60 -7.74 -3.10
C PRO A 136 14.84 -7.00 -1.78
N GLU A 137 16.04 -7.11 -1.20
CA GLU A 137 16.43 -6.44 0.05
C GLU A 137 16.53 -4.91 -0.09
N THR A 138 16.65 -4.43 -1.33
CA THR A 138 16.70 -3.00 -1.66
C THR A 138 15.36 -2.47 -2.17
N ASN A 139 14.30 -3.29 -2.15
CA ASN A 139 12.95 -2.81 -2.41
C ASN A 139 12.53 -1.78 -1.38
N HIS A 140 11.71 -0.82 -1.81
CA HIS A 140 11.06 0.13 -0.93
C HIS A 140 9.70 0.52 -1.50
N SER A 141 8.95 1.33 -0.77
CA SER A 141 7.60 1.70 -1.17
C SER A 141 7.24 3.11 -0.76
N HIS A 142 6.26 3.67 -1.47
CA HIS A 142 5.63 4.95 -1.14
C HIS A 142 4.13 4.87 -1.37
N ILE A 143 3.37 5.77 -0.77
CA ILE A 143 1.91 5.80 -0.92
C ILE A 143 1.39 7.24 -0.94
N CYS A 144 0.48 7.47 -1.88
CA CYS A 144 -0.23 8.72 -2.13
C CYS A 144 -1.75 8.48 -2.10
N VAL A 145 -2.52 9.52 -2.44
CA VAL A 145 -3.98 9.44 -2.60
C VAL A 145 -4.39 9.99 -3.96
N GLU A 146 -5.36 9.33 -4.59
CA GLU A 146 -6.16 9.94 -5.65
C GLU A 146 -7.54 10.32 -5.11
N VAL A 147 -8.00 11.54 -5.41
CA VAL A 147 -9.37 12.01 -5.13
C VAL A 147 -10.11 12.18 -6.45
N PHE A 148 -11.38 11.77 -6.48
CA PHE A 148 -12.23 11.85 -7.67
C PHE A 148 -13.11 13.10 -7.61
N TYR A 149 -12.96 13.99 -8.58
CA TYR A 149 -13.86 15.12 -8.81
C TYR A 149 -13.75 15.60 -10.27
N GLY A 150 -14.82 16.19 -10.80
CA GLY A 150 -14.89 16.56 -12.22
C GLY A 150 -14.60 15.38 -13.15
N ASP A 151 -15.22 14.23 -12.85
CA ASP A 151 -15.15 12.96 -13.56
C ASP A 151 -13.75 12.35 -13.77
N ARG A 152 -12.76 12.79 -12.97
CA ARG A 152 -11.38 12.33 -13.09
C ARG A 152 -10.73 12.14 -11.73
N TRP A 153 -9.76 11.24 -11.67
CA TRP A 153 -8.87 11.10 -10.53
C TRP A 153 -7.79 12.19 -10.53
N ARG A 154 -7.31 12.53 -9.33
CA ARG A 154 -6.41 13.66 -9.06
C ARG A 154 -5.42 13.25 -7.97
N LEU A 155 -4.13 13.25 -8.27
CA LEU A 155 -3.11 12.74 -7.34
C LEU A 155 -2.67 13.81 -6.33
N PHE A 156 -2.62 13.41 -5.07
CA PHE A 156 -2.05 14.15 -3.95
C PHE A 156 -1.04 13.26 -3.22
N ASP A 157 0.15 13.78 -3.00
CA ASP A 157 1.15 13.19 -2.13
C ASP A 157 1.16 13.90 -0.78
N ILE A 158 0.54 13.26 0.21
CA ILE A 158 0.33 13.88 1.52
C ILE A 158 1.62 13.92 2.34
N THR A 159 2.57 13.03 2.04
CA THR A 159 3.85 12.95 2.76
C THR A 159 4.72 14.15 2.41
N TRP A 160 4.82 14.45 1.11
CA TRP A 160 5.61 15.57 0.61
C TRP A 160 4.81 16.87 0.48
N GLY A 161 3.52 16.86 0.79
CA GLY A 161 2.62 17.99 0.55
C GLY A 161 2.63 18.41 -0.92
N SER A 162 2.59 17.43 -1.82
CA SER A 162 2.68 17.65 -3.26
C SER A 162 1.36 17.39 -3.98
N TYR A 163 1.09 18.18 -4.99
CA TYR A 163 0.04 17.93 -5.98
C TYR A 163 0.49 18.44 -7.34
N PHE A 164 -0.15 17.98 -8.41
CA PHE A 164 0.39 18.14 -9.76
C PHE A 164 -0.58 18.86 -10.69
N ARG A 165 -0.45 20.19 -10.77
CA ARG A 165 -1.33 21.02 -11.61
C ARG A 165 -0.85 20.97 -13.06
N ARG A 166 -1.75 20.63 -13.98
CA ARG A 166 -1.41 20.62 -15.41
C ARG A 166 -1.00 22.03 -15.88
N PRO A 167 -0.04 22.14 -16.81
CA PRO A 167 0.31 23.42 -17.41
C PRO A 167 -0.94 24.10 -17.99
N ASP A 168 -1.08 25.39 -17.74
CA ASP A 168 -2.18 26.25 -18.22
C ASP A 168 -3.60 25.81 -17.80
N GLY A 169 -3.72 24.78 -16.96
CA GLY A 169 -4.99 24.30 -16.43
C GLY A 169 -5.55 25.19 -15.32
N ALA A 170 -6.83 25.02 -15.01
CA ALA A 170 -7.44 25.62 -13.83
C ALA A 170 -6.73 25.18 -12.53
N LEU A 171 -7.02 25.85 -11.41
CA LEU A 171 -6.38 25.56 -10.12
C LEU A 171 -6.57 24.10 -9.68
N ASP A 172 -7.72 23.52 -9.99
CA ASP A 172 -8.15 22.16 -9.69
C ASP A 172 -7.93 21.17 -10.84
N ASP A 173 -7.31 21.59 -11.95
CA ASP A 173 -6.94 20.68 -13.03
C ASP A 173 -5.64 19.94 -12.70
N LEU A 174 -5.74 18.97 -11.80
CA LEU A 174 -4.61 18.13 -11.43
C LEU A 174 -4.53 16.88 -12.30
N ALA A 175 -3.32 16.36 -12.47
CA ALA A 175 -3.08 15.09 -13.12
C ALA A 175 -3.32 13.90 -12.17
N ASP A 176 -3.72 12.77 -12.73
CA ASP A 176 -3.66 11.47 -12.06
C ASP A 176 -2.29 10.81 -12.28
N ILE A 177 -2.01 9.69 -11.60
CA ILE A 177 -0.69 9.06 -11.73
C ILE A 177 -0.42 8.50 -13.14
N ALA A 178 -1.47 8.13 -13.89
CA ALA A 178 -1.30 7.60 -15.24
C ALA A 178 -0.80 8.69 -16.20
N ALA A 179 -1.40 9.88 -16.16
CA ALA A 179 -0.98 11.03 -16.94
C ALA A 179 0.42 11.51 -16.54
N LEU A 180 0.74 11.52 -15.25
CA LEU A 180 2.06 11.93 -14.76
C LEU A 180 3.17 11.03 -15.29
N ARG A 181 2.99 9.71 -15.26
CA ARG A 181 4.00 8.77 -15.76
C ARG A 181 4.11 8.69 -17.28
N ALA A 182 3.09 9.19 -18.00
CA ALA A 182 3.10 9.24 -19.46
C ALA A 182 3.96 10.40 -20.01
N ASP A 183 4.25 11.43 -19.22
CA ASP A 183 5.08 12.57 -19.62
C ASP A 183 6.20 12.81 -18.60
N ARG A 184 7.46 12.61 -19.00
CA ARG A 184 8.62 12.84 -18.12
C ARG A 184 8.75 14.29 -17.63
N ARG A 185 8.15 15.26 -18.34
CA ARG A 185 8.13 16.67 -17.94
C ARG A 185 7.16 16.94 -16.79
N SER A 186 6.32 15.96 -16.44
CA SER A 186 5.30 16.10 -15.39
C SER A 186 5.87 16.42 -14.01
N ARG A 187 7.17 16.16 -13.78
CA ARG A 187 7.88 16.60 -12.59
C ARG A 187 7.79 18.11 -12.37
N ALA A 188 7.82 18.89 -13.45
CA ALA A 188 7.72 20.35 -13.39
C ALA A 188 6.32 20.84 -13.00
N TRP A 189 5.32 19.95 -13.01
CA TRP A 189 3.94 20.26 -12.62
C TRP A 189 3.74 20.17 -11.10
N ALA A 190 4.72 19.64 -10.38
CA ALA A 190 4.66 19.45 -8.94
C ALA A 190 4.68 20.80 -8.21
N ILE A 191 3.65 21.03 -7.41
CA ILE A 191 3.64 22.04 -6.36
C ILE A 191 3.89 21.29 -5.06
N THR A 192 5.05 21.50 -4.45
CA THR A 192 5.54 20.73 -3.30
C THR A 192 5.92 21.64 -2.16
N ASN A 193 5.56 21.28 -0.92
CA ASN A 193 6.06 21.96 0.27
C ASN A 193 7.52 21.57 0.53
N GLN A 194 8.44 22.24 -0.17
CA GLN A 194 9.88 22.00 -0.02
C GLN A 194 10.44 22.54 1.29
N SER A 195 9.69 23.33 2.07
CA SER A 195 10.17 23.85 3.36
C SER A 195 10.10 22.84 4.50
N ASP A 196 9.42 21.70 4.28
CA ASP A 196 9.32 20.63 5.27
C ASP A 196 10.70 20.02 5.59
N LEU A 197 10.99 19.84 6.89
CA LEU A 197 12.29 19.33 7.34
C LEU A 197 12.55 17.90 6.90
N TRP A 198 11.51 17.06 6.81
CA TRP A 198 11.67 15.69 6.33
C TRP A 198 11.97 15.67 4.84
N TYR A 199 11.30 16.51 4.03
CA TYR A 199 11.64 16.72 2.63
C TYR A 199 13.11 17.16 2.45
N GLN A 200 13.56 18.15 3.22
CA GLN A 200 14.94 18.63 3.18
C GLN A 200 15.95 17.53 3.56
N GLN A 201 15.67 16.77 4.63
CA GLN A 201 16.49 15.63 5.04
C GLN A 201 16.57 14.56 3.94
N TRP A 202 15.46 14.26 3.28
CA TRP A 202 15.39 13.29 2.18
C TRP A 202 16.27 13.71 1.00
N LYS A 203 16.14 14.97 0.58
CA LYS A 203 16.97 15.57 -0.47
C LYS A 203 18.45 15.62 -0.10
N ALA A 204 18.78 16.03 1.12
CA ALA A 204 20.15 16.06 1.63
C ALA A 204 20.80 14.66 1.68
N SER A 205 19.97 13.61 1.81
CA SER A 205 20.41 12.21 1.75
C SER A 205 20.60 11.69 0.31
N GLY A 206 20.44 12.54 -0.70
CA GLY A 206 20.56 12.18 -2.12
C GLY A 206 19.36 11.42 -2.67
N LEU A 207 18.25 11.38 -1.94
CA LEU A 207 17.04 10.67 -2.35
C LEU A 207 16.09 11.59 -3.13
N ASP A 208 15.23 10.99 -3.95
CA ASP A 208 14.23 11.70 -4.74
C ASP A 208 12.82 11.48 -4.16
N PRO A 209 12.17 12.52 -3.60
CA PRO A 209 10.79 12.43 -3.10
C PRO A 209 9.77 12.02 -4.16
N LEU A 210 10.05 12.30 -5.44
CA LEU A 210 9.12 12.11 -6.55
C LEU A 210 9.56 11.00 -7.52
N GLU A 211 10.41 10.07 -7.08
CA GLU A 211 10.91 8.94 -7.90
C GLU A 211 9.79 8.09 -8.53
N TYR A 212 8.60 8.05 -7.92
CA TYR A 212 7.44 7.33 -8.45
C TYR A 212 6.91 7.89 -9.77
N LEU A 213 7.37 9.06 -10.22
CA LEU A 213 6.96 9.65 -11.50
C LEU A 213 7.67 9.02 -12.70
N ASP A 214 8.89 8.49 -12.51
CA ASP A 214 9.75 8.07 -13.61
C ASP A 214 10.58 6.82 -13.34
N ASP A 215 10.56 6.24 -12.13
CA ASP A 215 11.24 4.97 -11.87
C ASP A 215 10.71 3.87 -12.82
N PRO A 216 11.59 3.19 -13.58
CA PRO A 216 11.16 2.20 -14.58
C PRO A 216 10.73 0.87 -13.97
N ARG A 217 11.09 0.59 -12.72
CA ARG A 217 10.87 -0.69 -12.02
C ARG A 217 9.93 -0.52 -10.83
N VAL A 218 8.84 0.24 -11.02
CA VAL A 218 7.79 0.42 -10.01
C VAL A 218 6.51 -0.34 -10.37
N ASP A 219 5.97 -1.07 -9.39
CA ASP A 219 4.61 -1.59 -9.45
C ASP A 219 3.65 -0.60 -8.80
N ILE A 220 2.49 -0.37 -9.41
CA ILE A 220 1.53 0.64 -8.96
C ILE A 220 0.19 -0.01 -8.65
N LEU A 221 -0.27 0.13 -7.41
CA LEU A 221 -1.62 -0.28 -7.01
C LEU A 221 -2.50 0.95 -6.84
N ARG A 222 -3.68 0.96 -7.48
CA ARG A 222 -4.69 2.02 -7.31
C ARG A 222 -5.89 1.41 -6.59
N GLY A 223 -6.19 1.88 -5.38
CA GLY A 223 -7.21 1.25 -4.54
C GLY A 223 -6.92 -0.23 -4.29
N ARG A 224 -5.66 -0.58 -3.96
CA ARG A 224 -5.21 -1.98 -3.79
C ARG A 224 -5.26 -2.85 -5.06
N ARG A 225 -5.73 -2.32 -6.19
CA ARG A 225 -5.81 -3.04 -7.47
C ARG A 225 -4.54 -2.86 -8.29
N GLY A 226 -3.99 -3.96 -8.76
CA GLY A 226 -2.84 -3.98 -9.66
C GLY A 226 -2.06 -5.29 -9.56
N THR A 227 -0.87 -5.30 -10.15
CA THR A 227 0.03 -6.45 -10.14
C THR A 227 1.28 -6.10 -9.38
N ILE A 228 1.72 -6.99 -8.49
CA ILE A 228 3.02 -6.96 -7.84
C ILE A 228 3.90 -8.02 -8.47
N HIS A 229 5.11 -7.63 -8.85
CA HIS A 229 6.12 -8.52 -9.37
C HIS A 229 7.08 -8.89 -8.24
N LEU A 230 7.13 -10.17 -7.89
CA LEU A 230 8.08 -10.70 -6.92
C LEU A 230 9.29 -11.26 -7.62
N GLU A 231 10.47 -10.81 -7.18
CA GLU A 231 11.75 -11.34 -7.62
C GLU A 231 12.23 -12.47 -6.68
N PRO A 232 13.03 -13.41 -7.18
CA PRO A 232 13.65 -14.44 -6.36
C PRO A 232 14.48 -13.84 -5.22
N ALA A 233 14.13 -14.16 -3.98
CA ALA A 233 14.89 -13.75 -2.79
C ALA A 233 16.00 -14.76 -2.45
N GLU A 234 15.81 -16.03 -2.79
CA GLU A 234 16.78 -17.08 -2.47
C GLU A 234 16.73 -18.19 -3.54
N ARG A 235 17.91 -18.75 -3.88
CA ARG A 235 18.04 -19.92 -4.77
C ARG A 235 18.97 -20.93 -4.11
N LYS A 236 18.46 -22.10 -3.73
CA LYS A 236 19.26 -23.15 -3.09
C LYS A 236 18.66 -24.54 -3.32
N GLY A 237 19.50 -25.48 -3.76
CA GLY A 237 19.15 -26.91 -3.85
C GLY A 237 17.88 -27.20 -4.64
N GLY A 238 17.75 -26.64 -5.85
CA GLY A 238 16.56 -26.82 -6.70
C GLY A 238 15.33 -26.03 -6.25
N ARG A 239 15.44 -25.21 -5.19
CA ARG A 239 14.34 -24.37 -4.71
C ARG A 239 14.62 -22.90 -4.95
N VAL A 240 13.60 -22.19 -5.39
CA VAL A 240 13.61 -20.74 -5.54
C VAL A 240 12.49 -20.13 -4.72
N VAL A 241 12.87 -19.29 -3.76
CA VAL A 241 11.96 -18.68 -2.80
C VAL A 241 11.67 -17.24 -3.20
N TYR A 242 10.39 -16.89 -3.23
CA TYR A 242 9.86 -15.55 -3.41
C TYR A 242 9.34 -15.04 -2.07
N ARG A 243 9.79 -13.85 -1.67
CA ARG A 243 9.38 -13.16 -0.45
C ARG A 243 8.91 -11.75 -0.79
N PRO A 244 7.78 -11.27 -0.27
CA PRO A 244 7.30 -9.91 -0.50
C PRO A 244 8.05 -8.92 0.41
N LEU A 245 9.34 -8.70 0.13
CA LEU A 245 10.18 -7.77 0.90
C LEU A 245 9.83 -6.34 0.51
N HIS A 246 9.34 -5.57 1.49
CA HIS A 246 8.80 -4.21 1.31
C HIS A 246 7.69 -4.11 0.25
N GLN A 247 7.01 -5.22 0.00
CA GLN A 247 5.91 -5.39 -0.94
C GLN A 247 4.72 -6.01 -0.19
N PRO A 248 3.49 -5.90 -0.70
CA PRO A 248 2.34 -6.49 -0.03
C PRO A 248 2.38 -8.01 -0.16
N ASN A 249 1.93 -8.69 0.90
CA ASN A 249 2.00 -10.14 1.03
C ASN A 249 0.62 -10.81 0.92
N PHE A 250 -0.29 -10.22 0.13
CA PHE A 250 -1.60 -10.79 -0.10
C PHE A 250 -1.95 -10.84 -1.59
N VAL A 251 -2.88 -11.72 -1.96
CA VAL A 251 -3.45 -11.88 -3.30
C VAL A 251 -4.96 -11.79 -3.18
N GLY A 252 -5.62 -11.00 -4.02
CA GLY A 252 -7.08 -10.89 -4.06
C GLY A 252 -7.64 -9.52 -3.70
N CYS A 253 -8.97 -9.47 -3.56
CA CYS A 253 -9.71 -8.27 -3.19
C CYS A 253 -10.03 -8.31 -1.69
N ASN A 254 -9.49 -7.34 -0.94
CA ASN A 254 -9.64 -7.26 0.51
C ASN A 254 -10.74 -6.30 0.99
N ARG A 255 -11.45 -5.65 0.05
CA ARG A 255 -12.49 -4.68 0.36
C ARG A 255 -13.55 -4.64 -0.74
N ALA A 256 -14.81 -4.83 -0.37
CA ALA A 256 -15.95 -4.68 -1.27
C ALA A 256 -16.31 -3.20 -1.43
N ASP A 257 -15.52 -2.48 -2.22
CA ASP A 257 -15.68 -1.06 -2.50
C ASP A 257 -15.37 -0.82 -3.99
N ARG A 258 -16.19 0.00 -4.66
CA ARG A 258 -16.08 0.23 -6.11
C ARG A 258 -14.74 0.81 -6.55
N ASP A 259 -14.05 1.51 -5.64
CA ASP A 259 -12.77 2.15 -5.90
C ASP A 259 -11.59 1.28 -5.49
N TYR A 260 -11.88 0.09 -4.96
CA TYR A 260 -10.91 -0.93 -4.61
C TYR A 260 -11.00 -2.12 -5.56
N GLY A 261 -9.95 -2.94 -5.61
CA GLY A 261 -9.95 -4.13 -6.45
C GLY A 261 -8.93 -5.18 -6.03
N ALA A 262 -8.76 -6.19 -6.87
CA ALA A 262 -7.89 -7.32 -6.58
C ALA A 262 -6.41 -7.02 -6.85
N LEU A 263 -5.56 -7.47 -5.93
CA LEU A 263 -4.12 -7.56 -6.10
C LEU A 263 -3.75 -8.91 -6.71
N THR A 264 -2.90 -8.90 -7.73
CA THR A 264 -2.36 -10.12 -8.35
C THR A 264 -0.84 -10.16 -8.20
N VAL A 265 -0.27 -11.34 -8.03
CA VAL A 265 1.18 -11.50 -7.85
C VAL A 265 1.76 -12.25 -9.04
N ASP A 266 2.76 -11.68 -9.69
CA ASP A 266 3.54 -12.32 -10.75
C ASP A 266 4.93 -12.68 -10.23
N LEU A 267 5.31 -13.95 -10.34
CA LEU A 267 6.66 -14.41 -10.01
C LEU A 267 7.57 -14.18 -11.21
N VAL A 268 8.60 -13.35 -11.03
CA VAL A 268 9.55 -12.98 -12.07
C VAL A 268 10.65 -14.03 -12.15
N THR A 269 11.09 -14.36 -13.38
CA THR A 269 12.18 -15.31 -13.65
C THR A 269 12.09 -16.65 -12.90
N PRO A 270 10.92 -17.33 -12.93
CA PRO A 270 10.77 -18.64 -12.31
C PRO A 270 11.69 -19.68 -12.95
N PRO A 271 12.17 -20.69 -12.20
CA PRO A 271 12.95 -21.79 -12.77
C PRO A 271 12.13 -22.54 -13.82
N ALA A 272 12.70 -22.74 -15.00
CA ALA A 272 11.97 -23.33 -16.12
C ALA A 272 11.60 -24.80 -15.92
N ASP A 273 12.37 -25.48 -15.08
CA ASP A 273 12.24 -26.87 -14.67
C ASP A 273 11.41 -27.04 -13.38
N ALA A 274 10.90 -25.95 -12.78
CA ALA A 274 10.05 -26.07 -11.60
C ALA A 274 8.76 -26.83 -11.94
N THR A 275 8.39 -27.78 -11.08
CA THR A 275 7.21 -28.63 -11.24
C THR A 275 6.24 -28.54 -10.07
N VAL A 276 6.62 -27.84 -8.99
CA VAL A 276 5.80 -27.69 -7.80
C VAL A 276 5.91 -26.27 -7.27
N ALA A 277 4.79 -25.71 -6.80
CA ALA A 277 4.75 -24.51 -5.97
C ALA A 277 4.34 -24.86 -4.54
N HIS A 278 5.05 -24.32 -3.57
CA HIS A 278 4.69 -24.36 -2.14
C HIS A 278 4.33 -22.96 -1.69
N LEU A 279 3.11 -22.80 -1.19
CA LEU A 279 2.55 -21.54 -0.74
C LEU A 279 2.34 -21.59 0.77
N GLU A 280 3.08 -20.79 1.52
CA GLU A 280 2.91 -20.68 2.97
C GLU A 280 1.79 -19.67 3.28
N VAL A 281 0.66 -20.18 3.74
CA VAL A 281 -0.55 -19.40 3.99
C VAL A 281 -0.54 -18.83 5.41
N LEU A 282 -0.66 -17.50 5.54
CA LEU A 282 -0.74 -16.83 6.84
C LEU A 282 -2.20 -16.60 7.29
N GLY A 283 -3.10 -16.38 6.34
CA GLY A 283 -4.50 -16.09 6.62
C GLY A 283 -5.29 -15.94 5.33
N LEU A 284 -6.60 -16.08 5.42
CA LEU A 284 -7.51 -15.86 4.31
C LEU A 284 -8.79 -15.19 4.82
N ALA A 285 -9.49 -14.47 3.95
CA ALA A 285 -10.83 -13.99 4.25
C ALA A 285 -11.70 -13.96 2.98
N GLY A 286 -13.01 -14.10 3.19
CA GLY A 286 -13.99 -14.21 2.12
C GLY A 286 -14.14 -15.62 1.55
N VAL A 287 -14.81 -15.73 0.41
CA VAL A 287 -15.09 -17.01 -0.27
C VAL A 287 -14.68 -16.90 -1.73
N GLY A 288 -13.81 -17.78 -2.17
CA GLY A 288 -13.30 -17.77 -3.53
C GLY A 288 -12.29 -18.87 -3.79
N ASP A 289 -11.57 -18.71 -4.90
CA ASP A 289 -10.53 -19.62 -5.35
C ASP A 289 -9.21 -18.88 -5.51
N LEU A 290 -8.12 -19.49 -5.05
CA LEU A 290 -6.78 -19.11 -5.49
C LEU A 290 -6.54 -19.74 -6.86
N VAL A 291 -6.10 -18.94 -7.82
CA VAL A 291 -5.82 -19.37 -9.18
C VAL A 291 -4.35 -19.11 -9.50
N LEU A 292 -3.63 -20.17 -9.82
CA LEU A 292 -2.28 -20.12 -10.39
C LEU A 292 -2.39 -20.28 -11.91
N THR A 293 -1.86 -19.31 -12.65
CA THR A 293 -1.80 -19.35 -14.12
C THR A 293 -0.35 -19.39 -14.58
N VAL A 294 -0.03 -20.36 -15.44
CA VAL A 294 1.29 -20.57 -16.04
C VAL A 294 1.08 -20.90 -17.52
N GLY A 295 1.27 -19.92 -18.39
CA GLY A 295 0.93 -20.04 -19.81
C GLY A 295 -0.54 -20.43 -20.01
N ALA A 296 -0.77 -21.60 -20.65
CA ALA A 296 -2.11 -22.15 -20.84
C ALA A 296 -2.63 -22.96 -19.63
N GLN A 297 -1.77 -23.30 -18.68
CA GLN A 297 -2.14 -24.06 -17.50
C GLN A 297 -2.80 -23.12 -16.47
N ARG A 298 -3.97 -23.53 -15.98
CA ARG A 298 -4.69 -22.85 -14.91
C ARG A 298 -5.05 -23.85 -13.83
N ILE A 299 -4.57 -23.61 -12.60
CA ILE A 299 -4.87 -24.43 -11.44
C ILE A 299 -5.68 -23.58 -10.46
N ALA A 300 -6.88 -24.04 -10.13
CA ALA A 300 -7.72 -23.44 -9.10
C ALA A 300 -7.62 -24.26 -7.81
N VAL A 301 -7.42 -23.58 -6.69
CA VAL A 301 -7.44 -24.15 -5.34
C VAL A 301 -8.52 -23.41 -4.56
N PRO A 302 -9.64 -24.07 -4.23
CA PRO A 302 -10.68 -23.48 -3.41
C PRO A 302 -10.12 -22.99 -2.07
N PHE A 303 -10.60 -21.84 -1.58
CA PHE A 303 -10.19 -21.34 -0.26
C PHE A 303 -10.50 -22.33 0.87
N THR A 304 -11.50 -23.19 0.70
CA THR A 304 -11.82 -24.28 1.65
C THR A 304 -10.73 -25.33 1.78
N GLU A 305 -9.79 -25.40 0.83
CA GLU A 305 -8.61 -26.28 0.88
C GLU A 305 -7.35 -25.57 1.39
N LEU A 306 -7.43 -24.28 1.71
CA LEU A 306 -6.33 -23.49 2.24
C LEU A 306 -6.49 -23.32 3.75
N VAL A 307 -5.41 -23.58 4.50
CA VAL A 307 -5.42 -23.51 5.96
C VAL A 307 -4.38 -22.51 6.44
N SER A 308 -4.81 -21.54 7.25
CA SER A 308 -3.92 -20.57 7.90
C SER A 308 -2.84 -21.26 8.72
N GLY A 309 -1.60 -20.83 8.56
CA GLY A 309 -0.41 -21.40 9.22
C GLY A 309 0.15 -22.65 8.54
N GLN A 310 -0.41 -23.10 7.41
CA GLN A 310 0.06 -24.28 6.68
C GLN A 310 0.66 -23.95 5.32
N THR A 311 1.49 -24.86 4.82
CA THR A 311 2.03 -24.81 3.46
C THR A 311 1.15 -25.63 2.52
N ARG A 312 0.60 -24.98 1.49
CA ARG A 312 -0.11 -25.66 0.40
C ARG A 312 0.87 -26.02 -0.72
N THR A 313 0.95 -27.31 -1.04
CA THR A 313 1.69 -27.82 -2.20
C THR A 313 0.77 -27.89 -3.41
N ILE A 314 1.20 -27.30 -4.52
CA ILE A 314 0.44 -27.19 -5.76
C ILE A 314 1.32 -27.72 -6.91
N PRO A 315 1.07 -28.93 -7.41
CA PRO A 315 1.84 -29.48 -8.53
C PRO A 315 1.45 -28.80 -9.84
N PHE A 316 2.43 -28.57 -10.70
CA PHE A 316 2.22 -28.20 -12.09
C PHE A 316 2.15 -29.45 -12.96
N ALA A 317 1.26 -29.46 -13.96
CA ALA A 317 1.13 -30.60 -14.87
C ALA A 317 2.36 -30.78 -15.77
N ARG A 318 3.10 -29.71 -16.03
CA ARG A 318 4.34 -29.66 -16.80
C ARG A 318 5.32 -28.68 -16.16
N PRO A 319 6.63 -28.80 -16.43
CA PRO A 319 7.60 -27.76 -16.06
C PRO A 319 7.20 -26.38 -16.60
N LEU A 320 7.54 -25.32 -15.87
CA LEU A 320 7.13 -23.94 -16.18
C LEU A 320 7.63 -23.42 -17.54
N GLY A 321 8.77 -23.92 -18.03
CA GLY A 321 9.46 -23.33 -19.17
C GLY A 321 9.83 -21.86 -18.93
N LYS A 322 9.74 -21.01 -19.96
CA LYS A 322 10.03 -19.57 -19.84
C LYS A 322 8.83 -18.73 -19.35
N GLN A 323 7.80 -19.37 -18.80
CA GLN A 323 6.52 -18.72 -18.48
C GLN A 323 6.53 -18.10 -17.07
N THR A 324 5.85 -16.97 -16.90
CA THR A 324 5.60 -16.38 -15.58
C THR A 324 4.55 -17.17 -14.82
N VAL A 325 4.68 -17.24 -13.49
CA VAL A 325 3.62 -17.77 -12.62
C VAL A 325 2.83 -16.61 -12.06
N ARG A 326 1.52 -16.56 -12.38
CA ARG A 326 0.61 -15.54 -11.87
C ARG A 326 -0.32 -16.13 -10.83
N LEU A 327 -0.42 -15.49 -9.68
CA LEU A 327 -1.36 -15.79 -8.60
C LEU A 327 -2.46 -14.74 -8.58
N GLN A 328 -3.72 -15.20 -8.53
CA GLN A 328 -4.91 -14.36 -8.39
C GLN A 328 -5.88 -15.01 -7.42
N ALA A 329 -6.66 -14.23 -6.69
CA ALA A 329 -7.81 -14.75 -5.96
C ALA A 329 -9.09 -14.24 -6.63
N THR A 330 -10.01 -15.15 -6.92
CA THR A 330 -11.29 -14.83 -7.57
C THR A 330 -12.41 -15.02 -6.55
N PRO A 331 -13.16 -13.98 -6.19
CA PRO A 331 -14.31 -14.12 -5.31
C PRO A 331 -15.41 -14.92 -6.02
N ARG A 332 -16.18 -15.70 -5.25
CA ARG A 332 -17.30 -16.49 -5.79
C ARG A 332 -18.44 -15.60 -6.33
N ALA A 333 -18.63 -14.43 -5.72
CA ALA A 333 -19.59 -13.43 -6.16
C ALA A 333 -18.87 -12.23 -6.79
N PRO A 334 -19.38 -11.66 -7.90
CA PRO A 334 -18.85 -10.42 -8.47
C PRO A 334 -18.80 -9.29 -7.45
N GLY A 335 -17.66 -8.61 -7.34
CA GLY A 335 -17.44 -7.54 -6.37
C GLY A 335 -17.26 -8.00 -4.90
N GLY A 336 -17.26 -9.31 -4.65
CA GLY A 336 -17.05 -9.87 -3.31
C GLY A 336 -15.61 -9.74 -2.81
N VAL A 337 -15.46 -9.88 -1.50
CA VAL A 337 -14.13 -10.02 -0.85
C VAL A 337 -13.67 -11.47 -0.99
N ALA A 338 -12.44 -11.63 -1.48
CA ALA A 338 -11.70 -12.89 -1.44
C ALA A 338 -10.22 -12.56 -1.54
N TYR A 339 -9.48 -12.77 -0.46
CA TYR A 339 -8.04 -12.62 -0.46
C TYR A 339 -7.35 -13.61 0.47
N LEU A 340 -6.10 -13.88 0.13
CA LEU A 340 -5.17 -14.75 0.83
C LEU A 340 -3.94 -13.95 1.21
N VAL A 341 -3.47 -14.07 2.44
CA VAL A 341 -2.19 -13.55 2.92
C VAL A 341 -1.19 -14.70 2.94
N PHE A 342 0.00 -14.49 2.39
CA PHE A 342 1.07 -15.48 2.32
C PHE A 342 2.35 -14.97 2.97
N ARG A 343 3.23 -15.89 3.39
CA ARG A 343 4.58 -15.55 3.85
C ARG A 343 5.59 -15.69 2.72
N THR A 344 5.60 -16.86 2.09
CA THR A 344 6.56 -17.23 1.06
C THR A 344 5.87 -18.02 -0.04
N ILE A 345 6.43 -17.94 -1.24
CA ILE A 345 6.10 -18.82 -2.36
C ILE A 345 7.41 -19.47 -2.80
N THR A 346 7.48 -20.80 -2.77
CA THR A 346 8.67 -21.55 -3.20
C THR A 346 8.36 -22.36 -4.44
N LEU A 347 9.17 -22.20 -5.48
CA LEU A 347 9.14 -23.05 -6.67
C LEU A 347 10.24 -24.11 -6.55
N GLU A 348 9.89 -25.37 -6.75
CA GLU A 348 10.80 -26.51 -6.63
C GLU A 348 10.98 -27.23 -7.98
N THR A 349 12.25 -27.46 -8.33
CA THR A 349 12.70 -28.27 -9.46
C THR A 349 12.86 -29.71 -8.98
N ARG A 350 12.42 -30.68 -9.79
CA ARG A 350 12.60 -32.11 -9.47
C ARG A 350 13.90 -32.65 -10.04
#